data_AF-A0A382BM98-F1
#
_entry.id   AF-A0A382BM98-F1
#
_cell.length_a   1.000
_cell.length_b   1.000
_cell.length_c   1.000
_cell.angle_alpha   90.00
_cell.angle_beta   90.00
_cell.angle_gamma   90.00
#
_symmetry.space_group_name_H-M   'P 1'
#
loop_
_entity.id
_entity.type
_entity.pdbx_description
1 polymer ?
#
loop_
_entity_poly.entity_id
_entity_poly.type
_entity_poly.pdbx_seq_one_letter_code
_entity_poly.pdbx_strand_id
1 'polypeptide(L)' 'MRRSHNALKNPALSEDQETGETHLRHHITADGYYRGKKVIDTAIEDIEEVES' A
#
# COMPACT_ATOMS: atom_id res chain seq x y z
N MET A 1 -4.12 -25.08 27.67
CA MET A 1 -3.82 -23.75 27.10
C MET A 1 -4.88 -23.44 26.04
N ARG A 2 -5.83 -22.52 26.31
CA ARG A 2 -7.05 -22.36 25.48
C ARG A 2 -6.89 -21.38 24.30
N ARG A 3 -5.95 -20.43 24.39
CA ARG A 3 -5.79 -19.32 23.44
C ARG A 3 -4.44 -19.32 22.72
N SER A 4 -3.66 -20.40 22.81
CA SER A 4 -2.34 -20.51 22.15
C SER A 4 -2.40 -20.34 20.63
N HIS A 5 -3.53 -20.63 20.00
CA HIS A 5 -3.73 -20.53 18.56
C HIS A 5 -4.48 -19.25 18.12
N ASN A 6 -4.84 -18.36 19.05
CA ASN A 6 -5.60 -17.15 18.75
C ASN A 6 -4.70 -15.98 18.34
N ALA A 7 -3.66 -16.25 17.54
CA ALA A 7 -2.78 -15.22 17.01
C ALA A 7 -3.22 -14.83 15.60
N LEU A 8 -3.31 -13.53 15.35
CA LEU A 8 -3.50 -12.99 14.00
C LEU A 8 -2.18 -13.09 13.24
N LYS A 9 -2.27 -13.26 11.92
CA LYS A 9 -1.11 -13.28 11.03
C LYS A 9 -0.90 -11.90 10.43
N ASN A 10 0.35 -11.48 10.34
CA ASN A 10 0.69 -10.24 9.64
C ASN A 10 0.51 -10.42 8.13
N PRO A 11 0.08 -9.36 7.42
CA PRO A 11 0.02 -9.39 5.96
C PRO A 11 1.42 -9.37 5.34
N ALA A 12 1.52 -9.82 4.09
CA ALA A 12 2.75 -9.70 3.32
C ALA A 12 2.82 -8.32 2.66
N LEU A 13 3.80 -7.52 3.08
CA LEU A 13 4.07 -6.19 2.54
C LEU A 13 5.25 -6.23 1.55
N SER A 14 5.29 -5.26 0.64
CA SER A 14 6.37 -5.05 -0.33
C SER A 14 6.47 -3.56 -0.63
N GLU A 15 7.63 -3.10 -1.05
CA GLU A 15 7.86 -1.69 -1.43
C GLU A 15 7.81 -1.57 -2.95
N ASP A 16 7.15 -0.54 -3.46
CA ASP A 16 7.21 -0.22 -4.89
C ASP A 16 8.59 0.35 -5.24
N GLN A 17 9.10 -0.04 -6.40
CA GLN A 17 10.48 0.24 -6.79
C GLN A 17 10.73 1.72 -7.13
N GLU A 18 9.73 2.41 -7.68
CA GLU A 18 9.90 3.79 -8.16
C GLU A 18 9.62 4.79 -7.05
N THR A 19 8.56 4.55 -6.28
CA THR A 19 8.07 5.48 -5.25
C THR A 19 8.57 5.17 -3.85
N GLY A 20 9.01 3.93 -3.59
CA GLY A 20 9.37 3.48 -2.24
C GLY A 20 8.17 3.27 -1.31
N GLU A 21 6.94 3.39 -1.82
CA GLU A 21 5.73 3.22 -1.02
C GLU A 21 5.52 1.75 -0.62
N THR A 22 5.11 1.53 0.63
CA THR A 22 4.75 0.18 1.10
C THR A 22 3.34 -0.18 0.67
N HIS A 23 3.19 -1.31 -0.02
CA HIS A 23 1.90 -1.85 -0.44
C HIS A 23 1.78 -3.34 -0.09
N LEU A 24 0.55 -3.86 -0.15
CA LEU A 24 0.32 -5.30 -0.06
C LEU A 24 0.95 -6.00 -1.26
N ARG A 25 1.59 -7.15 -1.05
CA ARG A 25 2.23 -7.89 -2.13
C ARG A 25 1.20 -8.23 -3.22
N HIS A 26 1.50 -7.86 -4.47
CA HIS A 26 0.63 -7.98 -5.64
C HIS A 26 -0.56 -7.01 -5.71
N HIS A 27 -0.61 -6.01 -4.83
CA HIS A 27 -1.59 -4.92 -4.91
C HIS A 27 -0.90 -3.65 -5.41
N ILE A 28 -1.72 -2.71 -5.87
CA ILE A 28 -1.32 -1.37 -6.27
C ILE A 28 -1.10 -0.52 -5.00
N THR A 29 -0.18 0.45 -5.06
CA THR A 29 0.01 1.44 -3.99
C THR A 29 -1.17 2.42 -3.91
N ALA A 30 -1.22 3.25 -2.86
CA ALA A 30 -2.25 4.28 -2.73
C ALA A 30 -2.17 5.30 -3.87
N ASP A 31 -0.94 5.61 -4.31
CA ASP A 31 -0.68 6.54 -5.40
C ASP A 31 -0.93 5.95 -6.80
N GLY A 32 -1.39 4.71 -6.89
CA GLY A 32 -1.74 4.07 -8.15
C GLY A 32 -0.55 3.41 -8.86
N TYR A 33 0.58 3.19 -8.18
CA TYR A 33 1.76 2.54 -8.75
C TYR A 33 1.76 1.03 -8.54
N TYR A 34 2.25 0.30 -9.54
CA TYR A 34 2.52 -1.13 -9.44
C TYR A 34 3.70 -1.51 -10.33
N ARG A 35 4.72 -2.13 -9.73
CA ARG A 35 5.94 -2.54 -10.42
C ARG A 35 6.61 -1.36 -11.14
N GLY A 36 6.69 -0.22 -10.47
CA GLY A 36 7.32 1.00 -10.98
C GLY A 36 6.60 1.64 -12.16
N LYS A 37 5.31 1.35 -12.36
CA LYS A 37 4.48 2.00 -13.38
C LYS A 37 3.22 2.58 -12.73
N LYS A 38 2.86 3.79 -13.12
CA LYS A 38 1.57 4.38 -12.77
C LYS A 38 0.47 3.67 -13.56
N VAL A 39 -0.38 2.93 -12.85
CA VAL A 39 -1.49 2.15 -13.44
C VAL A 39 -2.80 2.91 -13.34
N ILE A 40 -2.96 3.72 -12.30
CA ILE A 40 -4.12 4.56 -12.08
C ILE A 40 -3.64 6.01 -12.11
N ASP A 41 -4.24 6.83 -12.97
CA ASP A 41 -4.13 8.29 -12.85
C ASP A 41 -5.07 8.75 -11.75
N THR A 42 -4.63 8.51 -10.52
CA THR A 42 -5.26 9.09 -9.35
C THR A 42 -4.78 10.54 -9.29
N ALA A 43 -5.70 11.51 -9.30
CA ALA A 43 -5.41 12.91 -9.05
C ALA A 43 -5.15 13.12 -7.55
N ILE A 44 -4.07 12.50 -7.03
CA ILE A 44 -3.73 12.61 -5.59
C ILE A 44 -3.21 14.02 -5.27
N GLU A 45 -2.76 14.78 -6.28
CA GLU A 45 -2.42 16.21 -6.13
C GLU A 45 -3.57 17.01 -5.48
N ASP A 46 -4.83 16.61 -5.68
CA ASP A 46 -6.00 17.30 -5.12
C ASP A 46 -6.26 16.98 -3.63
N ILE A 47 -5.66 15.92 -3.06
CA ILE A 47 -5.95 15.46 -1.69
C ILE A 47 -5.02 16.16 -0.67
N GLU A 48 -3.79 16.52 -1.07
CA GLU A 48 -2.87 17.28 -0.20
C GLU A 48 -3.37 18.71 0.08
N GLU A 49 -4.23 19.28 -0.79
CA GLU A 49 -4.80 20.63 -0.62
C GLU A 49 -5.89 20.71 0.47
N VAL A 50 -6.42 19.57 0.93
CA VAL A 50 -7.55 19.53 1.88
C VAL A 50 -7.10 19.53 3.35
N GLU A 51 -5.84 19.22 3.63
CA GLU A 51 -5.28 19.19 5.00
C GLU A 51 -4.48 20.46 5.39
N SER A 52 -4.39 21.47 4.52
CA SER A 52 -3.63 22.72 4.77
C SER A 52 -4.48 23.94 5.14
#